data_AF-A0A6G5ADX9-F1
#
_entry.id   AF-A0A6G5ADX9-F1
#
_cell.length_a   1.000
_cell.length_b   1.000
_cell.length_c   1.000
_cell.angle_alpha   90.00
_cell.angle_beta   90.00
_cell.angle_gamma   90.00
#
_symmetry.space_group_name_H-M   'P 1'
#
loop_
_entity.id
_entity.type
_entity.pdbx_description
1 polymer ?
#
loop_
_entity_poly.entity_id
_entity_poly.type
_entity_poly.pdbx_seq_one_letter_code
_entity_poly.pdbx_strand_id
1 'polypeptide(L)'
;RKTACSTFNGLLTMSKEQGHSNNNNDFIRHCDYGSLLYPSSGLSSLVSALEESFTVFFSSKKMNAQSMQDFAMFHQSVDLPKPGSDTHHKELTLSIVKFYVLLRFRFYAKSLNKERSSKIQAKHLKLRRCN
;
A
#
# COMPACT_ATOMS: atom_id res chain seq x y z
N ARG A 1 -13.46 0.16 -25.81
CA ARG A 1 -12.99 1.57 -25.85
C ARG A 1 -13.09 2.13 -24.43
N LYS A 2 -11.95 2.38 -23.75
CA LYS A 2 -11.95 3.02 -22.43
C LYS A 2 -12.08 4.52 -22.65
N THR A 3 -13.26 5.08 -22.38
CA THR A 3 -13.43 6.53 -22.29
C THR A 3 -12.60 7.02 -21.11
N ALA A 4 -11.52 7.73 -21.39
CA ALA A 4 -10.77 8.45 -20.38
C ALA A 4 -11.68 9.56 -19.82
N CYS A 5 -12.40 9.28 -18.73
CA CYS A 5 -13.10 10.33 -18.01
C CYS A 5 -12.02 11.22 -17.37
N SER A 6 -11.83 12.42 -17.91
CA SER A 6 -10.89 13.42 -17.39
C SER A 6 -11.18 13.79 -15.94
N THR A 7 -12.39 13.51 -15.46
CA THR A 7 -12.83 13.68 -14.07
C THR A 7 -12.13 12.73 -13.09
N PHE A 8 -11.52 11.63 -13.54
CA PHE A 8 -10.88 10.65 -12.63
C PHE A 8 -9.62 11.14 -11.94
N ASN A 9 -8.82 11.98 -12.62
CA ASN A 9 -7.52 12.36 -12.08
C ASN A 9 -7.69 13.27 -10.86
N GLY A 10 -8.60 14.25 -10.93
CA GLY A 10 -8.92 15.14 -9.82
C GLY A 10 -9.61 14.47 -8.61
N LEU A 11 -10.06 13.22 -8.76
CA LEU A 11 -10.63 12.43 -7.66
C LEU A 11 -9.59 11.59 -6.92
N LEU A 12 -8.42 11.36 -7.52
CA LEU A 12 -7.35 10.53 -6.95
C LEU A 12 -6.16 11.34 -6.52
N THR A 13 -5.85 12.41 -7.25
CA THR A 13 -4.74 13.32 -6.99
C THR A 13 -5.25 14.75 -6.82
N MET A 14 -4.50 15.55 -6.09
CA MET A 14 -4.74 16.98 -5.91
C MET A 14 -3.61 17.79 -6.52
N SER A 15 -3.85 19.09 -6.72
CA SER A 15 -2.79 19.99 -7.16
C SER A 15 -1.71 20.11 -6.09
N LYS A 16 -0.50 20.53 -6.48
CA LYS A 16 0.61 20.71 -5.55
C LYS A 16 0.28 21.71 -4.45
N GLU A 17 -0.42 22.79 -4.80
CA GLU A 17 -0.84 23.85 -3.89
C GLU A 17 -1.81 23.30 -2.84
N GLN A 18 -2.80 22.51 -3.26
CA GLN A 18 -3.74 21.82 -2.37
C GLN A 18 -3.02 20.77 -1.50
N GLY A 19 -2.04 20.07 -2.08
CA GLY A 19 -1.21 19.08 -1.42
C GLY A 19 -0.38 19.65 -0.29
N HIS A 20 0.19 20.84 -0.48
CA HIS A 20 1.01 21.52 0.53
C HIS A 20 0.24 21.93 1.77
N SER A 21 -1.06 22.22 1.63
CA SER A 21 -1.97 22.57 2.74
C SER A 21 -2.51 21.36 3.49
N ASN A 22 -2.31 20.14 2.98
CA ASN A 22 -2.79 18.92 3.60
C ASN A 22 -1.67 18.19 4.35
N ASN A 23 -1.78 18.12 5.68
CA ASN A 23 -0.79 17.48 6.56
C ASN A 23 -0.54 15.99 6.19
N ASN A 24 -1.51 15.31 5.59
CA ASN A 24 -1.34 13.91 5.14
C ASN A 24 -0.27 13.76 4.05
N ASN A 25 0.15 14.87 3.43
CA ASN A 25 1.16 14.89 2.37
C ASN A 25 2.52 15.45 2.84
N ASP A 26 2.73 15.64 4.15
CA ASP A 26 3.98 16.21 4.68
C ASP A 26 5.22 15.43 4.23
N PHE A 27 5.14 14.11 4.21
CA PHE A 27 6.22 13.26 3.73
C PHE A 27 6.49 13.47 2.23
N ILE A 28 5.44 13.53 1.41
CA ILE A 28 5.57 13.76 -0.04
C ILE A 28 6.19 15.13 -0.27
N ARG A 29 5.72 16.17 0.44
CA ARG A 29 6.29 17.53 0.37
C ARG A 29 7.76 17.56 0.72
N HIS A 30 8.19 16.79 1.73
CA HIS A 30 9.60 16.70 2.13
C HIS A 30 10.48 16.02 1.08
N CYS A 31 9.94 15.07 0.32
CA CYS A 31 10.68 14.30 -0.69
C CYS A 31 10.42 14.76 -2.13
N ASP A 32 9.55 15.75 -2.34
CA ASP A 32 9.14 16.20 -3.67
C ASP A 32 10.14 17.20 -4.26
N TYR A 33 10.84 16.76 -5.30
CA TYR A 33 11.72 17.60 -6.12
C TYR A 33 11.00 18.18 -7.35
N GLY A 34 9.66 18.18 -7.36
CA GLY A 34 8.83 18.82 -8.38
C GLY A 34 8.05 17.88 -9.30
N SER A 35 8.07 16.57 -9.04
CA SER A 35 7.46 15.55 -9.92
C SER A 35 6.63 14.50 -9.19
N LEU A 36 6.50 14.58 -7.86
CA LEU A 36 5.66 13.65 -7.11
C LEU A 36 4.18 14.01 -7.22
N LEU A 37 3.35 12.98 -7.24
CA LEU A 37 1.89 13.12 -7.20
C LEU A 37 1.43 13.29 -5.76
N TYR A 38 0.52 14.24 -5.54
CA TYR A 38 -0.12 14.45 -4.25
C TYR A 38 -1.46 13.70 -4.22
N PRO A 39 -1.63 12.69 -3.36
CA PRO A 39 -2.88 11.92 -3.29
C PRO A 39 -4.01 12.76 -2.69
N SER A 40 -5.22 12.57 -3.23
CA SER A 40 -6.49 13.01 -2.64
C SER A 40 -6.68 12.44 -1.24
N SER A 41 -7.49 13.11 -0.42
CA SER A 41 -7.89 12.59 0.90
C SER A 41 -8.57 11.22 0.78
N GLY A 42 -9.46 11.04 -0.20
CA GLY A 42 -10.15 9.77 -0.44
C GLY A 42 -9.20 8.62 -0.80
N LEU A 43 -8.20 8.87 -1.64
CA LEU A 43 -7.18 7.87 -1.96
C LEU A 43 -6.33 7.54 -0.73
N SER A 44 -5.87 8.56 0.01
CA SER A 44 -5.10 8.36 1.24
C SER A 44 -5.89 7.52 2.26
N SER A 45 -7.17 7.82 2.49
CA SER A 45 -8.03 7.05 3.38
C SER A 45 -8.23 5.60 2.92
N LEU A 46 -8.41 5.35 1.62
CA LEU A 46 -8.49 3.98 1.10
C LEU A 46 -7.18 3.22 1.35
N VAL A 47 -6.03 3.82 1.05
CA VAL A 47 -4.73 3.17 1.25
C VAL A 47 -4.45 2.93 2.74
N SER A 48 -4.83 3.86 3.63
CA SER A 48 -4.72 3.67 5.08
C SER A 48 -5.58 2.49 5.57
N ALA A 49 -6.84 2.41 5.15
CA ALA A 49 -7.72 1.29 5.51
C ALA A 49 -7.18 -0.07 5.01
N LEU A 50 -6.57 -0.07 3.82
CA LEU A 50 -5.90 -1.25 3.26
C LEU A 50 -4.67 -1.65 4.09
N GLU A 51 -3.86 -0.70 4.54
CA GLU A 51 -2.68 -0.96 5.38
C GLU A 51 -3.05 -1.44 6.78
N GLU A 52 -4.09 -0.86 7.38
CA GLU A 52 -4.65 -1.34 8.64
C GLU A 52 -5.14 -2.77 8.51
N SER A 53 -5.91 -3.08 7.47
CA SER A 53 -6.40 -4.43 7.17
C SER A 53 -5.25 -5.42 6.99
N PHE A 54 -4.21 -5.03 6.24
CA PHE A 54 -3.02 -5.85 6.04
C PHE A 54 -2.27 -6.11 7.37
N THR A 55 -2.13 -5.07 8.18
CA THR A 55 -1.46 -5.15 9.48
C THR A 55 -2.23 -6.04 10.45
N VAL A 56 -3.54 -5.87 10.56
CA VAL A 56 -4.41 -6.72 11.39
C VAL A 56 -4.29 -8.18 10.95
N PHE A 57 -4.38 -8.46 9.64
CA PHE A 57 -4.30 -9.82 9.13
C PHE A 57 -2.96 -10.51 9.47
N PHE A 58 -1.83 -9.81 9.31
CA PHE A 58 -0.50 -10.36 9.58
C PHE A 58 -0.04 -10.20 11.04
N SER A 59 -0.82 -9.52 11.90
CA SER A 59 -0.54 -9.48 13.35
C SER A 59 -0.67 -10.86 13.99
N SER A 60 -1.62 -11.67 13.51
CA SER A 60 -1.91 -13.00 14.04
C SER A 60 -1.47 -14.15 13.11
N LYS A 61 -1.03 -13.86 11.88
CA LYS A 61 -0.70 -14.87 10.87
C LYS A 61 0.72 -14.72 10.35
N LYS A 62 1.39 -15.86 10.12
CA LYS A 62 2.67 -15.91 9.39
C LYS A 62 2.42 -16.03 7.89
N MET A 63 3.27 -15.36 7.10
CA MET A 63 3.24 -15.48 5.64
C MET A 63 3.51 -16.93 5.20
N ASN A 64 2.66 -17.42 4.31
CA ASN A 64 2.72 -18.73 3.69
C ASN A 64 2.22 -18.63 2.23
N ALA A 65 2.26 -19.74 1.48
CA ALA A 65 1.85 -19.77 0.08
C ALA A 65 0.37 -19.39 -0.15
N GLN A 66 -0.48 -19.60 0.86
CA GLN A 66 -1.92 -19.37 0.80
C GLN A 66 -2.34 -17.96 1.22
N SER A 67 -1.41 -17.19 1.81
CA SER A 67 -1.70 -15.93 2.50
C SER A 67 -2.38 -14.88 1.61
N MET A 68 -2.09 -14.87 0.30
CA MET A 68 -2.72 -13.91 -0.62
C MET A 68 -4.21 -14.21 -0.84
N GLN A 69 -4.57 -15.50 -0.95
CA GLN A 69 -5.98 -15.90 -1.05
C GLN A 69 -6.69 -15.71 0.29
N ASP A 70 -6.05 -16.08 1.39
CA ASP A 70 -6.59 -15.88 2.74
C ASP A 70 -6.84 -14.40 3.03
N PHE A 71 -5.93 -13.53 2.59
CA PHE A 71 -6.10 -12.08 2.69
C PHE A 71 -7.25 -11.59 1.80
N ALA A 72 -7.38 -12.10 0.57
CA ALA A 72 -8.49 -11.75 -0.31
C ALA A 72 -9.86 -12.16 0.29
N MET A 73 -9.94 -13.31 0.96
CA MET A 73 -11.16 -13.74 1.67
C MET A 73 -11.45 -12.85 2.89
N PHE A 74 -10.44 -12.54 3.70
CA PHE A 74 -10.55 -11.58 4.80
C PHE A 74 -11.02 -10.21 4.31
N HIS A 75 -10.55 -9.79 3.14
CA HIS A 75 -10.88 -8.49 2.59
C HIS A 75 -12.36 -8.35 2.22
N GLN A 76 -13.04 -9.44 1.85
CA GLN A 76 -14.48 -9.43 1.54
C GLN A 76 -15.35 -9.04 2.74
N SER A 77 -14.84 -9.20 3.97
CA SER A 77 -15.53 -8.79 5.20
C SER A 77 -15.21 -7.37 5.67
N VAL A 78 -14.32 -6.65 4.98
CA VAL A 78 -13.92 -5.28 5.37
C VAL A 78 -14.63 -4.27 4.48
N ASP A 79 -15.33 -3.30 5.10
CA ASP A 79 -15.88 -2.17 4.34
C ASP A 79 -14.76 -1.17 4.03
N LEU A 80 -14.60 -0.88 2.74
CA LEU A 80 -13.55 0.02 2.26
C LEU A 80 -14.13 1.39 1.92
N PRO A 81 -13.38 2.48 2.18
CA PRO A 81 -13.66 3.77 1.59
C PRO A 81 -13.74 3.65 0.07
N LYS A 82 -14.75 4.28 -0.55
CA LYS A 82 -14.97 4.25 -2.00
C LYS A 82 -14.50 5.57 -2.61
N PRO A 83 -13.23 5.69 -3.06
CA PRO A 83 -12.80 6.89 -3.76
C PRO A 83 -13.44 6.95 -5.15
N GLY A 84 -14.11 8.06 -5.45
CA GLY A 84 -14.62 8.37 -6.79
C GLY A 84 -16.13 8.66 -6.85
N SER A 85 -16.64 8.90 -8.06
CA SER A 85 -18.06 9.11 -8.32
C SER A 85 -18.82 7.78 -8.48
N ASP A 86 -20.15 7.83 -8.25
CA ASP A 86 -21.05 6.67 -8.18
C ASP A 86 -20.95 5.71 -9.39
N THR A 87 -20.63 6.23 -10.57
CA THR A 87 -20.60 5.46 -11.82
C THR A 87 -19.37 4.56 -11.97
N HIS A 88 -18.26 4.88 -11.30
CA HIS A 88 -16.95 4.26 -11.60
C HIS A 88 -16.14 3.87 -10.36
N HIS A 89 -16.63 4.20 -9.15
CA HIS A 89 -15.91 3.91 -7.91
C HIS A 89 -15.55 2.42 -7.78
N LYS A 90 -16.38 1.49 -8.28
CA LYS A 90 -16.14 0.04 -8.17
C LYS A 90 -14.92 -0.44 -8.94
N GLU A 91 -14.82 -0.12 -10.23
CA GLU A 91 -13.72 -0.57 -11.10
C GLU A 91 -12.39 0.06 -10.65
N LEU A 92 -12.44 1.33 -10.28
CA LEU A 92 -11.27 2.06 -9.79
C LEU A 92 -10.78 1.53 -8.45
N THR A 93 -11.68 1.38 -7.47
CA THR A 93 -11.34 0.81 -6.16
C THR A 93 -10.75 -0.59 -6.34
N LEU A 94 -11.38 -1.44 -7.16
CA LEU A 94 -10.86 -2.78 -7.43
C LEU A 94 -9.44 -2.76 -8.03
N SER A 95 -9.16 -1.81 -8.93
CA SER A 95 -7.84 -1.65 -9.54
C SER A 95 -6.80 -1.21 -8.51
N ILE A 96 -7.14 -0.25 -7.65
CA ILE A 96 -6.28 0.22 -6.56
C ILE A 96 -6.00 -0.92 -5.57
N VAL A 97 -7.04 -1.64 -5.13
CA VAL A 97 -6.91 -2.77 -4.20
C VAL A 97 -6.00 -3.85 -4.78
N LYS A 98 -6.21 -4.26 -6.04
CA LYS A 98 -5.36 -5.25 -6.71
C LYS A 98 -3.90 -4.81 -6.73
N PHE A 99 -3.64 -3.57 -7.13
CA PHE A 99 -2.29 -3.03 -7.20
C PHE A 99 -1.64 -2.97 -5.81
N TYR A 100 -2.35 -2.44 -4.82
CA TYR A 100 -1.90 -2.34 -3.44
C TYR A 100 -1.53 -3.72 -2.88
N VAL A 101 -2.42 -4.71 -3.00
CA VAL A 101 -2.19 -6.06 -2.45
C VAL A 101 -0.93 -6.68 -3.05
N LEU A 102 -0.79 -6.66 -4.38
CA LEU A 102 0.40 -7.21 -5.03
C LEU A 102 1.68 -6.53 -4.57
N LEU A 103 1.67 -5.19 -4.51
CA LEU A 103 2.83 -4.41 -4.10
C LEU A 103 3.17 -4.65 -2.62
N ARG A 104 2.17 -4.69 -1.75
CA ARG A 104 2.33 -4.86 -0.31
C ARG A 104 2.85 -6.25 0.05
N PHE A 105 2.35 -7.30 -0.60
CA PHE A 105 2.89 -8.66 -0.46
C PHE A 105 4.34 -8.74 -0.92
N ARG A 106 4.69 -8.11 -2.05
CA ARG A 106 6.07 -8.05 -2.52
C ARG A 106 7.00 -7.39 -1.50
N PHE A 107 6.61 -6.24 -0.94
CA PHE A 107 7.41 -5.55 0.07
C PHE A 107 7.52 -6.33 1.38
N TYR A 108 6.43 -7.00 1.79
CA TYR A 108 6.45 -7.83 2.99
C TYR A 108 7.34 -9.07 2.84
N ALA A 109 7.24 -9.77 1.71
CA ALA A 109 8.13 -10.89 1.41
C ALA A 109 9.61 -10.43 1.36
N LYS A 110 9.87 -9.27 0.75
CA LYS A 110 11.20 -8.67 0.70
C LYS A 110 11.74 -8.37 2.11
N SER A 111 10.93 -7.83 3.02
CA SER A 111 11.37 -7.52 4.39
C SER A 111 11.65 -8.79 5.20
N LEU A 112 10.79 -9.82 5.09
CA LEU A 112 11.01 -11.12 5.74
C LEU A 112 12.28 -11.82 5.23
N ASN A 113 12.54 -11.76 3.92
CA ASN A 113 13.76 -12.30 3.34
C ASN A 113 15.00 -11.54 3.80
N LYS A 114 14.93 -10.21 3.89
CA LYS A 114 16.02 -9.38 4.45
C LYS A 114 16.32 -9.78 5.90
N GLU A 115 15.30 -9.92 6.73
CA GLU A 115 15.46 -10.31 8.14
C GLU A 115 16.11 -11.69 8.28
N ARG A 116 15.65 -12.68 7.50
CA ARG A 116 16.25 -14.02 7.47
C ARG A 116 17.72 -13.97 7.07
N SER A 117 18.07 -13.24 6.02
CA SER A 117 19.44 -13.07 5.56
C SER A 117 20.33 -12.41 6.61
N SER A 118 19.84 -11.36 7.28
CA SER A 118 20.58 -10.69 8.37
C SER A 118 20.83 -11.61 9.56
N LYS A 119 19.86 -12.46 9.94
CA LYS A 119 20.04 -13.47 11.00
C LYS A 119 21.10 -14.50 10.63
N ILE A 120 21.13 -14.95 9.38
CA ILE A 120 22.14 -15.88 8.88
C ILE A 120 23.53 -15.23 8.92
N GLN A 121 23.67 -14.01 8.42
CA GLN A 121 24.95 -13.26 8.46
C GLN A 121 25.47 -13.09 9.89
N ALA A 122 24.59 -12.73 10.84
CA ALA A 122 24.95 -12.62 12.26
C ALA A 122 25.45 -13.95 12.85
N LYS A 123 24.85 -15.08 12.47
CA LYS A 123 25.31 -16.41 12.88
C LYS A 123 26.71 -16.71 12.32
N HIS A 124 26.96 -16.44 11.03
CA HIS A 124 28.28 -16.64 10.43
C HIS A 124 29.36 -15.77 11.07
N LEU A 125 29.04 -14.52 11.40
CA LEU A 125 29.96 -13.62 12.11
C LEU A 125 30.32 -14.15 13.50
N LYS A 126 29.39 -14.77 14.23
CA LYS A 126 29.68 -15.41 15.53
C LYS A 126 30.61 -16.60 15.38
N LEU A 127 30.34 -17.48 14.40
CA LEU A 127 31.19 -18.66 14.13
C LEU A 127 32.63 -18.27 13.77
N ARG A 128 32.82 -17.16 13.03
CA ARG A 128 34.15 -16.62 12.69
C ARG A 128 34.93 -16.05 13.87
N ARG A 129 34.29 -15.74 15.00
CA ARG A 129 34.95 -15.21 16.21
C ARG A 129 35.33 -16.30 17.22
N CYS A 130 34.81 -17.51 17.04
CA CYS A 130 35.09 -18.65 17.92
C CYS A 130 36.16 -19.60 17.35
N ASN A 131 36.63 -19.33 16.13
CA ASN A 131 37.79 -19.95 15.49
C ASN A 131 38.94 -18.94 15.46
#